data_AF-A0A397SVE3-F1
#
_entry.id   AF-A0A397SVE3-F1
#
_cell.length_a   1.000
_cell.length_b   1.000
_cell.length_c   1.000
_cell.angle_alpha   90.00
_cell.angle_beta   90.00
_cell.angle_gamma   90.00
#
_symmetry.space_group_name_H-M   'P 1'
#
loop_
_entity.id
_entity.type
_entity.pdbx_description
1 polymer ?
#
loop_
_entity_poly.entity_id
_entity_poly.type
_entity_poly.pdbx_seq_one_letter_code
_entity_poly.pdbx_strand_id
1 'polypeptide(L)'
;MEAMNELRGKVNDFLRKDNRSPYRKMVYEEFLFPVIVFTGKKKYYGIPYTNKKIMEESMRLDNDNTRTLHQVMEDVLKETINDISQIDFNGVVKTAVWKPDKNNKSDLTPEPYLYEIPEPGEYFEYIVVENDSSQRVRDKMEYSEIVRQLDKKIDISYYLKTIVSLYTQFINYDERYQLSFEIVQGVLKKLKDDDLDEDEEDEDEMDKDEESKIRNALTQKLAEKWIREYIKSLRDGLKKDKTIISHL
;
A
#
# COMPACT_ATOMS: atom_id res chain seq x y z
N MET A 1 -25.81 17.16 9.99
CA MET A 1 -26.50 17.18 8.67
C MET A 1 -27.09 18.54 8.31
N GLU A 2 -27.51 19.34 9.29
CA GLU A 2 -27.98 20.71 9.08
C GLU A 2 -26.93 21.58 8.36
N ALA A 3 -25.66 21.50 8.78
CA ALA A 3 -24.54 22.14 8.11
C ALA A 3 -24.37 21.75 6.63
N MET A 4 -24.62 20.47 6.28
CA MET A 4 -24.59 20.02 4.88
C MET A 4 -25.77 20.61 4.11
N ASN A 5 -26.99 20.53 4.63
CA ASN A 5 -28.14 21.12 3.96
C ASN A 5 -28.00 22.64 3.74
N GLU A 6 -27.41 23.34 4.70
CA GLU A 6 -27.06 24.76 4.59
C GLU A 6 -26.00 25.01 3.50
N LEU A 7 -24.93 24.21 3.47
CA LEU A 7 -23.89 24.28 2.45
C LEU A 7 -24.46 24.08 1.03
N ARG A 8 -25.30 23.05 0.84
CA ARG A 8 -25.99 22.82 -0.44
C ARG A 8 -26.83 24.02 -0.85
N GLY A 9 -27.54 24.64 0.10
CA GLY A 9 -28.31 25.87 -0.14
C GLY A 9 -27.42 26.99 -0.67
N LYS A 10 -26.33 27.29 0.05
CA LYS A 10 -25.35 28.33 -0.32
C LYS A 10 -24.73 28.08 -1.70
N VAL A 11 -24.30 26.84 -1.98
CA VAL A 11 -23.70 26.47 -3.28
C VAL A 11 -24.72 26.62 -4.41
N ASN A 12 -25.96 26.18 -4.23
CA ASN A 12 -27.00 26.31 -5.26
C ASN A 12 -27.40 27.76 -5.50
N ASP A 13 -27.42 28.61 -4.46
CA ASP A 13 -27.65 30.04 -4.61
C ASP A 13 -26.52 30.72 -5.38
N PHE A 14 -25.26 30.32 -5.14
CA PHE A 14 -24.11 30.79 -5.91
C PHE A 14 -24.20 30.36 -7.38
N LEU A 15 -24.43 29.07 -7.65
CA LEU A 15 -24.56 28.53 -9.00
C LEU A 15 -25.70 29.19 -9.80
N ARG A 16 -26.81 29.53 -9.13
CA ARG A 16 -27.94 30.24 -9.74
C ARG A 16 -27.56 31.66 -10.17
N LYS A 17 -26.80 32.38 -9.34
CA LYS A 17 -26.33 33.74 -9.65
C LYS A 17 -25.33 33.76 -10.81
N ASP A 18 -24.39 32.81 -10.80
CA ASP A 18 -23.33 32.70 -11.80
C ASP A 18 -23.87 32.27 -13.18
N ASN A 19 -24.66 31.18 -13.23
CA ASN A 19 -25.17 30.64 -14.48
C ASN A 19 -26.47 31.31 -14.97
N ARG A 20 -27.02 32.27 -14.20
CA ARG A 20 -28.34 32.92 -14.41
C ARG A 20 -29.48 31.94 -14.71
N SER A 21 -29.37 30.71 -14.25
CA SER A 21 -30.36 29.66 -14.50
C SER A 21 -30.42 28.68 -13.34
N PRO A 22 -31.60 28.09 -13.06
CA PRO A 22 -31.78 27.16 -11.95
C PRO A 22 -31.42 25.71 -12.30
N TYR A 23 -30.99 25.43 -13.55
CA TYR A 23 -30.81 24.06 -14.03
C TYR A 23 -29.58 23.36 -13.44
N ARG A 24 -28.54 24.11 -13.09
CA ARG A 24 -27.32 23.56 -12.48
C ARG A 24 -27.43 23.59 -10.97
N LYS A 25 -27.66 22.42 -10.36
CA LYS A 25 -27.80 22.26 -8.90
C LYS A 25 -26.93 21.12 -8.39
N MET A 26 -26.29 21.35 -7.24
CA MET A 26 -25.66 20.32 -6.42
C MET A 26 -26.74 19.55 -5.66
N VAL A 27 -26.63 18.23 -5.65
CA VAL A 27 -27.47 17.29 -4.90
C VAL A 27 -26.55 16.39 -4.09
N TYR A 28 -27.01 15.97 -2.91
CA TYR A 28 -26.32 14.95 -2.12
C TYR A 28 -26.67 13.58 -2.67
N GLU A 29 -25.66 12.82 -3.07
CA GLU A 29 -25.84 11.47 -3.63
C GLU A 29 -25.59 10.42 -2.55
N GLU A 30 -24.38 10.37 -2.00
CA GLU A 30 -23.99 9.37 -1.01
C GLU A 30 -23.06 9.97 0.05
N PHE A 31 -23.07 9.36 1.23
CA PHE A 31 -22.12 9.63 2.29
C PHE A 31 -21.34 8.34 2.60
N LEU A 32 -20.02 8.44 2.62
CA LEU A 32 -19.15 7.31 2.94
C LEU A 32 -18.67 7.50 4.40
N PHE A 33 -18.95 6.55 5.29
CA PHE A 33 -18.63 6.67 6.73
C PHE A 33 -18.75 5.31 7.44
N PRO A 34 -18.14 5.04 8.60
CA PRO A 34 -17.01 5.75 9.21
C PRO A 34 -15.69 5.47 8.47
N VAL A 35 -15.64 4.41 7.66
CA VAL A 35 -14.43 4.03 6.92
C VAL A 35 -14.48 4.65 5.53
N ILE A 36 -13.69 5.71 5.32
CA ILE A 36 -13.28 6.16 3.99
C ILE A 36 -11.75 6.05 3.90
N VAL A 37 -11.28 5.44 2.83
CA VAL A 37 -9.86 5.37 2.50
C VAL A 37 -9.68 5.90 1.08
N PHE A 38 -8.99 7.03 0.95
CA PHE A 38 -8.63 7.58 -0.36
C PHE A 38 -7.23 7.11 -0.74
N THR A 39 -7.13 6.30 -1.79
CA THR A 39 -5.85 5.72 -2.24
C THR A 39 -5.26 6.44 -3.46
N GLY A 40 -6.02 7.33 -4.09
CA GLY A 40 -5.55 8.19 -5.16
C GLY A 40 -6.70 8.81 -5.95
N LYS A 41 -6.37 9.56 -7.01
CA LYS A 41 -7.39 10.14 -7.90
C LYS A 41 -8.28 9.02 -8.46
N LYS A 42 -9.59 9.11 -8.19
CA LYS A 42 -10.59 8.10 -8.56
C LYS A 42 -10.36 6.70 -7.96
N LYS A 43 -9.60 6.60 -6.86
CA LYS A 43 -9.40 5.34 -6.13
C LYS A 43 -9.76 5.56 -4.66
N TYR A 44 -10.88 5.00 -4.24
CA TYR A 44 -11.36 5.11 -2.87
C TYR A 44 -12.12 3.85 -2.48
N TYR A 45 -12.11 3.58 -1.19
CA TYR A 45 -12.92 2.54 -0.57
C TYR A 45 -13.76 3.22 0.49
N GLY A 46 -15.05 2.89 0.52
CA GLY A 46 -15.94 3.39 1.56
C GLY A 46 -17.23 2.61 1.57
N ILE A 47 -17.89 2.61 2.72
CA ILE A 47 -19.20 2.01 2.88
C ILE A 47 -20.23 3.10 2.55
N PRO A 48 -21.01 2.96 1.46
CA PRO A 48 -21.98 3.97 1.08
C PRO A 48 -23.24 3.87 1.95
N TYR A 49 -23.63 5.01 2.51
CA TYR A 49 -24.90 5.16 3.22
C TYR A 49 -25.81 6.05 2.39
N THR A 50 -26.94 5.46 1.99
CA THR A 50 -28.01 6.15 1.27
C THR A 50 -29.11 6.64 2.22
N ASN A 51 -29.24 6.03 3.41
CA ASN A 51 -30.30 6.32 4.35
C ASN A 51 -29.87 7.27 5.47
N LYS A 52 -30.55 8.42 5.51
CA LYS A 52 -30.39 9.49 6.50
C LYS A 52 -30.35 8.98 7.95
N LYS A 53 -31.24 8.06 8.32
CA LYS A 53 -31.37 7.51 9.67
C LYS A 53 -30.21 6.60 10.06
N ILE A 54 -29.70 5.80 9.11
CA ILE A 54 -28.56 4.92 9.36
C ILE A 54 -27.30 5.75 9.58
N MET A 55 -27.13 6.84 8.83
CA MET A 55 -26.02 7.78 9.00
C MET A 55 -25.99 8.45 10.39
N GLU A 56 -27.14 8.89 10.92
CA GLU A 56 -27.22 9.51 12.25
C GLU A 56 -26.91 8.52 13.39
N GLU A 57 -27.30 7.26 13.26
CA GLU A 57 -26.99 6.21 14.23
C GLU A 57 -25.52 5.77 14.15
N SER A 58 -24.94 5.67 12.94
CA SER A 58 -23.52 5.33 12.78
C SER A 58 -22.58 6.36 13.41
N MET A 59 -22.88 7.66 13.30
CA MET A 59 -22.07 8.74 13.93
C MET A 59 -22.07 8.68 15.47
N ARG A 60 -23.01 7.95 16.09
CA ARG A 60 -23.09 7.78 17.55
C ARG A 60 -22.28 6.60 18.08
N LEU A 61 -21.89 5.65 17.22
CA LEU A 61 -21.19 4.42 17.58
C LEU A 61 -19.67 4.57 17.73
N ASP A 62 -19.09 5.69 17.26
CA ASP A 62 -17.63 5.90 17.24
C ASP A 62 -17.00 6.19 18.63
N ASN A 63 -17.79 6.16 19.72
CA ASN A 63 -17.31 6.52 21.05
C ASN A 63 -16.66 5.37 21.83
N ASP A 64 -16.82 4.11 21.38
CA ASP A 64 -16.34 2.92 22.12
C ASP A 64 -15.26 2.11 21.38
N ASN A 65 -14.89 2.49 20.14
CA ASN A 65 -13.83 1.80 19.40
C ASN A 65 -12.45 2.27 19.87
N THR A 66 -11.98 1.67 20.96
CA THR A 66 -10.70 2.00 21.62
C THR A 66 -9.47 1.56 20.84
N ARG A 67 -9.62 0.80 19.74
CA ARG A 67 -8.49 0.35 18.92
C ARG A 67 -8.12 1.40 17.88
N THR A 68 -6.90 1.92 17.99
CA THR A 68 -6.31 2.77 16.96
C THR A 68 -6.09 1.99 15.66
N LEU A 69 -6.15 2.68 14.51
CA LEU A 69 -5.86 2.09 13.18
C LEU A 69 -4.55 1.28 13.19
N HIS A 70 -3.55 1.79 13.89
CA HIS A 70 -2.24 1.16 14.05
C HIS A 70 -2.28 -0.15 14.84
N GLN A 71 -3.08 -0.26 15.90
CA GLN A 71 -3.20 -1.52 16.65
C GLN A 71 -3.87 -2.60 15.81
N VAL A 72 -4.92 -2.25 15.08
CA VAL A 72 -5.55 -3.16 14.10
C VAL A 72 -4.52 -3.60 13.07
N MET A 73 -3.72 -2.66 12.60
CA MET A 73 -2.70 -2.93 11.60
C MET A 73 -1.55 -3.82 12.11
N GLU A 74 -1.08 -3.61 13.35
CA GLU A 74 -0.13 -4.50 14.01
C GLU A 74 -0.69 -5.91 14.15
N ASP A 75 -1.95 -6.04 14.57
CA ASP A 75 -2.61 -7.34 14.75
C ASP A 75 -2.75 -8.09 13.41
N VAL A 76 -3.22 -7.41 12.36
CA VAL A 76 -3.34 -8.01 11.02
C VAL A 76 -1.96 -8.35 10.46
N LEU A 77 -0.93 -7.53 10.69
CA LEU A 77 0.45 -7.84 10.29
C LEU A 77 0.98 -9.09 11.00
N LYS A 78 0.76 -9.22 12.31
CA LYS A 78 1.14 -10.41 13.08
C LYS A 78 0.43 -11.65 12.56
N GLU A 79 -0.89 -11.57 12.37
CA GLU A 79 -1.71 -12.66 11.82
C GLU A 79 -1.19 -13.07 10.44
N THR A 80 -1.03 -12.10 9.53
CA THR A 80 -0.54 -12.35 8.17
C THR A 80 0.86 -12.99 8.15
N ILE A 81 1.77 -12.56 9.02
CA ILE A 81 3.12 -13.15 9.08
C ILE A 81 3.10 -14.56 9.68
N ASN A 82 2.25 -14.80 10.69
CA ASN A 82 2.06 -16.13 11.25
C ASN A 82 1.46 -17.07 10.21
N ASP A 83 0.44 -16.62 9.48
CA ASP A 83 -0.16 -17.37 8.37
C ASP A 83 0.90 -17.64 7.31
N ILE A 84 1.67 -16.63 6.89
CA ILE A 84 2.76 -16.80 5.92
C ILE A 84 3.83 -17.79 6.41
N SER A 85 4.12 -17.85 7.70
CA SER A 85 5.04 -18.83 8.26
C SER A 85 4.51 -20.27 8.22
N GLN A 86 3.18 -20.42 8.06
CA GLN A 86 2.46 -21.68 7.93
C GLN A 86 1.87 -21.90 6.52
N ILE A 87 2.07 -20.96 5.59
CA ILE A 87 1.45 -20.96 4.27
C ILE A 87 1.86 -22.25 3.53
N ASP A 88 0.85 -23.03 3.17
CA ASP A 88 0.94 -24.02 2.11
C ASP A 88 1.32 -23.33 0.80
N PHE A 89 2.14 -23.97 -0.04
CA PHE A 89 2.54 -23.52 -1.37
C PHE A 89 1.38 -22.93 -2.18
N ASN A 90 0.15 -23.41 -1.98
CA ASN A 90 -1.05 -22.93 -2.66
C ASN A 90 -1.35 -21.43 -2.45
N GLY A 91 -1.00 -20.85 -1.30
CA GLY A 91 -1.25 -19.42 -1.00
C GLY A 91 -0.32 -18.44 -1.73
N VAL A 92 0.76 -18.94 -2.34
CA VAL A 92 1.79 -18.12 -3.02
C VAL A 92 1.87 -18.34 -4.53
N VAL A 93 1.07 -19.28 -5.06
CA VAL A 93 1.01 -19.55 -6.50
C VAL A 93 0.48 -18.32 -7.24
N LYS A 94 1.20 -17.95 -8.29
CA LYS A 94 0.78 -16.93 -9.25
C LYS A 94 0.60 -17.56 -10.62
N THR A 95 -0.29 -16.99 -11.42
CA THR A 95 -0.54 -17.42 -12.79
C THR A 95 -0.08 -16.36 -13.77
N ALA A 96 0.55 -16.77 -14.86
CA ALA A 96 0.95 -15.90 -15.95
C ALA A 96 0.63 -16.56 -17.31
N VAL A 97 0.34 -15.73 -18.30
CA VAL A 97 0.12 -16.20 -19.68
C VAL A 97 1.47 -16.32 -20.39
N TRP A 98 1.73 -17.48 -20.98
CA TRP A 98 2.90 -17.71 -21.80
C TRP A 98 2.81 -16.93 -23.12
N LYS A 99 3.78 -16.04 -23.35
CA LYS A 99 3.86 -15.19 -24.56
C LYS A 99 5.29 -15.21 -25.12
N PRO A 100 5.63 -16.18 -25.98
CA PRO A 100 6.99 -16.36 -26.49
C PRO A 100 7.47 -15.22 -27.39
N ASP A 101 6.54 -14.53 -28.08
CA ASP A 101 6.85 -13.46 -29.03
C ASP A 101 7.30 -12.13 -28.39
N LYS A 102 7.25 -12.03 -27.05
CA LYS A 102 7.70 -10.82 -26.36
C LYS A 102 9.21 -10.86 -26.13
N ASN A 103 9.94 -9.92 -26.73
CA ASN A 103 11.40 -9.75 -26.65
C ASN A 103 11.96 -9.37 -25.25
N ASN A 104 11.18 -9.47 -24.19
CA ASN A 104 11.74 -9.48 -22.85
C ASN A 104 12.38 -10.86 -22.70
N LYS A 105 13.65 -11.03 -23.04
CA LYS A 105 14.38 -12.29 -22.85
C LYS A 105 15.10 -12.23 -21.49
N SER A 106 14.85 -13.22 -20.64
CA SER A 106 15.73 -13.53 -19.51
C SER A 106 16.73 -14.55 -20.03
N ASP A 107 17.98 -14.45 -19.61
CA ASP A 107 19.05 -15.36 -20.05
C ASP A 107 18.90 -16.78 -19.47
N LEU A 108 17.78 -17.06 -18.79
CA LEU A 108 17.36 -18.41 -18.45
C LEU A 108 16.87 -19.13 -19.70
N THR A 109 17.78 -19.83 -20.37
CA THR A 109 17.45 -20.98 -21.21
C THR A 109 16.72 -21.99 -20.34
N PRO A 110 15.43 -22.30 -20.62
CA PRO A 110 14.77 -23.42 -19.97
C PRO A 110 15.56 -24.67 -20.37
N GLU A 111 16.18 -25.33 -19.41
CA GLU A 111 16.76 -26.65 -19.63
C GLU A 111 15.59 -27.61 -19.96
N PRO A 112 15.46 -28.11 -21.21
CA PRO A 112 14.24 -28.78 -21.67
C PRO A 112 13.94 -30.10 -20.94
N TYR A 113 14.89 -30.59 -20.16
CA TYR A 113 14.80 -31.86 -19.44
C TYR A 113 14.11 -31.76 -18.07
N LEU A 114 13.70 -30.56 -17.64
CA LEU A 114 13.01 -30.34 -16.36
C LEU A 114 11.54 -29.90 -16.49
N TYR A 115 11.07 -29.50 -17.68
CA TYR A 115 9.76 -28.84 -17.84
C TYR A 115 9.07 -29.18 -19.18
N GLU A 116 7.74 -29.30 -19.16
CA GLU A 116 6.91 -29.17 -20.35
C GLU A 116 6.70 -27.67 -20.64
N ILE A 117 7.07 -27.21 -21.83
CA ILE A 117 6.91 -25.80 -22.21
C ILE A 117 5.43 -25.57 -22.54
N PRO A 118 4.72 -24.63 -21.86
CA PRO A 118 3.32 -24.36 -22.13
C PRO A 118 3.12 -23.83 -23.56
N GLU A 119 1.97 -24.09 -24.15
CA GLU A 119 1.66 -23.58 -25.48
C GLU A 119 1.48 -22.05 -25.45
N PRO A 120 1.79 -21.34 -26.55
CA PRO A 120 1.59 -19.89 -26.62
C PRO A 120 0.14 -19.51 -26.28
N GLY A 121 -0.05 -18.71 -25.24
CA GLY A 121 -1.37 -18.29 -24.76
C GLY A 121 -1.91 -19.10 -23.58
N GLU A 122 -1.29 -20.21 -23.21
CA GLU A 122 -1.67 -20.95 -22.00
C GLU A 122 -1.22 -20.24 -20.71
N TYR A 123 -1.95 -20.51 -19.64
CA TYR A 123 -1.58 -20.07 -18.30
C TYR A 123 -0.66 -21.09 -17.66
N PHE A 124 0.45 -20.63 -17.09
CA PHE A 124 1.32 -21.44 -16.25
C PHE A 124 1.35 -20.89 -14.82
N GLU A 125 1.56 -21.80 -13.88
CA GLU A 125 1.70 -21.49 -12.46
C GLU A 125 3.15 -21.35 -12.05
N TYR A 126 3.45 -20.31 -11.28
CA TYR A 126 4.80 -20.04 -10.80
C TYR A 126 4.80 -19.48 -9.38
N ILE A 127 5.95 -19.66 -8.71
CA ILE A 127 6.25 -19.14 -7.37
C ILE A 127 7.58 -18.38 -7.47
N VAL A 128 7.72 -17.30 -6.69
CA VAL A 128 8.97 -16.55 -6.58
C VAL A 128 9.82 -17.13 -5.45
N VAL A 129 10.96 -17.71 -5.80
CA VAL A 129 11.89 -18.36 -4.85
C VAL A 129 13.06 -17.45 -4.48
N GLU A 130 13.72 -17.76 -3.37
CA GLU A 130 14.93 -17.06 -2.94
C GLU A 130 16.08 -17.41 -3.88
N ASN A 131 16.68 -16.38 -4.47
CA ASN A 131 17.84 -16.52 -5.36
C ASN A 131 18.73 -15.28 -5.20
N ASP A 132 19.93 -15.49 -4.68
CA ASP A 132 20.90 -14.42 -4.44
C ASP A 132 21.65 -14.00 -5.72
N SER A 133 21.55 -14.79 -6.79
CA SER A 133 22.29 -14.54 -8.04
C SER A 133 21.67 -13.45 -8.92
N SER A 134 20.39 -13.10 -8.74
CA SER A 134 19.73 -12.07 -9.54
C SER A 134 18.72 -11.25 -8.74
N GLN A 135 18.72 -9.94 -8.97
CA GLN A 135 17.69 -9.02 -8.46
C GLN A 135 16.42 -9.03 -9.31
N ARG A 136 16.46 -9.56 -10.53
CA ARG A 136 15.28 -9.56 -11.42
C ARG A 136 14.30 -10.62 -10.95
N VAL A 137 13.06 -10.22 -10.68
CA VAL A 137 12.00 -11.14 -10.21
C VAL A 137 11.81 -12.32 -11.15
N ARG A 138 11.96 -12.13 -12.46
CA ARG A 138 11.80 -13.20 -13.45
C ARG A 138 12.83 -14.34 -13.29
N ASP A 139 14.05 -14.00 -12.89
CA ASP A 139 15.10 -15.01 -12.69
C ASP A 139 14.93 -15.77 -11.37
N LYS A 140 13.97 -15.33 -10.55
CA LYS A 140 13.52 -15.97 -9.32
C LYS A 140 12.21 -16.76 -9.50
N MET A 141 11.61 -16.74 -10.70
CA MET A 141 10.36 -17.45 -10.95
C MET A 141 10.63 -18.92 -11.23
N GLU A 142 9.94 -19.80 -10.51
CA GLU A 142 10.02 -21.25 -10.66
C GLU A 142 8.61 -21.83 -10.75
N TYR A 143 8.45 -22.95 -11.44
CA TYR A 143 7.16 -23.64 -11.52
C TYR A 143 6.73 -24.18 -10.15
N SER A 144 5.44 -24.08 -9.85
CA SER A 144 4.87 -24.51 -8.56
C SER A 144 5.21 -25.97 -8.22
N GLU A 145 5.18 -26.85 -9.22
CA GLU A 145 5.52 -28.28 -9.08
C GLU A 145 6.96 -28.51 -8.65
N ILE A 146 7.92 -27.80 -9.25
CA ILE A 146 9.34 -27.96 -8.94
C ILE A 146 9.66 -27.42 -7.55
N VAL A 147 9.03 -26.32 -7.16
CA VAL A 147 9.18 -25.79 -5.81
C VAL A 147 8.72 -26.81 -4.77
N ARG A 148 7.62 -27.54 -5.05
CA ARG A 148 7.13 -28.63 -4.18
C ARG A 148 8.03 -29.86 -4.18
N GLN A 149 8.58 -30.24 -5.34
CA GLN A 149 9.44 -31.42 -5.47
C GLN A 149 10.83 -31.23 -4.85
N LEU A 150 11.43 -30.06 -5.05
CA LEU A 150 12.79 -29.74 -4.60
C LEU A 150 12.83 -28.98 -3.27
N ASP A 151 11.67 -28.74 -2.64
CA ASP A 151 11.51 -27.97 -1.40
C ASP A 151 12.28 -26.63 -1.44
N LYS A 152 12.16 -25.92 -2.57
CA LYS A 152 12.87 -24.65 -2.77
C LYS A 152 12.31 -23.59 -1.82
N LYS A 153 13.20 -22.84 -1.17
CA LYS A 153 12.82 -21.79 -0.24
C LYS A 153 12.17 -20.60 -0.98
N ILE A 154 10.97 -20.23 -0.56
CA ILE A 154 10.18 -19.14 -1.14
C ILE A 154 10.78 -17.77 -0.76
N ASP A 155 10.82 -16.81 -1.69
CA ASP A 155 11.18 -15.42 -1.40
C ASP A 155 9.99 -14.69 -0.78
N ILE A 156 9.78 -14.91 0.51
CA ILE A 156 8.67 -14.30 1.25
C ILE A 156 8.77 -12.76 1.25
N SER A 157 9.97 -12.19 1.08
CA SER A 157 10.16 -10.73 1.04
C SER A 157 9.44 -10.09 -0.16
N TYR A 158 9.41 -10.80 -1.30
CA TYR A 158 8.71 -10.37 -2.49
C TYR A 158 7.20 -10.22 -2.25
N TYR A 159 6.58 -11.21 -1.61
CA TYR A 159 5.14 -11.19 -1.33
C TYR A 159 4.77 -10.15 -0.28
N LEU A 160 5.61 -10.00 0.76
CA LEU A 160 5.44 -8.95 1.77
C LEU A 160 5.58 -7.55 1.20
N LYS A 161 6.33 -7.33 0.12
CA LYS A 161 6.46 -6.00 -0.50
C LYS A 161 5.11 -5.37 -0.87
N THR A 162 4.19 -6.18 -1.39
CA THR A 162 2.84 -5.71 -1.76
C THR A 162 2.05 -5.32 -0.52
N ILE A 163 2.15 -6.15 0.53
CA ILE A 163 1.48 -5.94 1.81
C ILE A 163 2.00 -4.65 2.46
N VAL A 164 3.33 -4.46 2.52
CA VAL A 164 3.97 -3.22 3.01
C VAL A 164 3.44 -1.99 2.26
N SER A 165 3.31 -2.07 0.94
CA SER A 165 2.80 -0.95 0.13
C SER A 165 1.33 -0.60 0.40
N LEU A 166 0.49 -1.59 0.69
CA LEU A 166 -0.89 -1.33 1.09
C LEU A 166 -0.92 -0.64 2.45
N TYR A 167 -0.08 -1.12 3.36
CA TYR A 167 -0.01 -0.66 4.73
C TYR A 167 0.54 0.76 4.90
N THR A 168 1.54 1.15 4.10
CA THR A 168 2.05 2.53 4.09
C THR A 168 0.97 3.55 3.72
N GLN A 169 -0.01 3.12 2.91
CA GLN A 169 -1.12 3.96 2.52
C GLN A 169 -2.11 4.20 3.67
N PHE A 170 -2.27 3.24 4.57
CA PHE A 170 -3.11 3.38 5.78
C PHE A 170 -2.41 4.19 6.87
N ILE A 171 -1.10 3.98 7.07
CA ILE A 171 -0.31 4.70 8.08
C ILE A 171 -0.27 6.22 7.84
N ASN A 172 -0.45 6.68 6.60
CA ASN A 172 -0.43 8.12 6.29
C ASN A 172 -1.52 8.92 7.05
N TYR A 173 -2.56 8.24 7.54
CA TYR A 173 -3.61 8.85 8.37
C TYR A 173 -3.27 8.89 9.88
N ASP A 174 -2.18 8.23 10.31
CA ASP A 174 -1.77 8.17 11.71
C ASP A 174 -0.86 9.36 12.07
N GLU A 175 -1.25 10.09 13.11
CA GLU A 175 -0.54 11.29 13.58
C GLU A 175 0.93 11.01 13.95
N ARG A 176 1.29 9.79 14.34
CA ARG A 176 2.68 9.43 14.69
C ARG A 176 3.66 9.53 13.53
N TYR A 177 3.14 9.46 12.30
CA TYR A 177 3.95 9.51 11.09
C TYR A 177 3.76 10.83 10.33
N GLN A 178 2.85 11.69 10.78
CA GLN A 178 2.75 13.06 10.29
C GLN A 178 3.93 13.87 10.83
N LEU A 179 4.83 14.26 9.93
CA LEU A 179 5.95 15.12 10.29
C LEU A 179 5.45 16.53 10.63
N SER A 180 5.99 17.12 11.71
CA SER A 180 5.77 18.53 12.00
C SER A 180 6.43 19.41 10.94
N PHE A 181 5.82 20.57 10.69
CA PHE A 181 6.29 21.54 9.69
C PHE A 181 7.76 21.94 9.91
N GLU A 182 8.18 22.09 11.16
CA GLU A 182 9.57 22.45 11.54
C GLU A 182 10.60 21.41 11.11
N ILE A 183 10.27 20.11 11.20
CA ILE A 183 11.19 19.03 10.79
C ILE A 183 11.31 18.99 9.26
N VAL A 184 10.21 19.20 8.53
CA VAL A 184 10.23 19.24 7.06
C VAL A 184 11.11 20.40 6.57
N GLN A 185 10.97 21.57 7.18
CA GLN A 185 11.80 22.75 6.89
C GLN A 185 13.29 22.50 7.17
N GLY A 186 13.62 21.85 8.29
CA GLY A 186 15.00 21.50 8.62
C GLY A 186 15.64 20.48 7.67
N VAL A 187 14.86 19.51 7.16
CA VAL A 187 15.32 18.56 6.14
C VAL A 187 15.48 19.24 4.78
N LEU A 188 14.58 20.16 4.43
CA LEU A 188 14.63 20.90 3.17
C LEU A 188 15.85 21.82 3.09
N LYS A 189 16.19 22.52 4.18
CA LYS A 189 17.41 23.34 4.26
C LYS A 189 18.67 22.52 3.98
N LYS A 190 18.79 21.33 4.60
CA LYS A 190 19.91 20.42 4.35
C LYS A 190 20.00 19.92 2.91
N LEU A 191 18.86 19.69 2.26
CA LEU A 191 18.85 19.26 0.85
C LEU A 191 19.28 20.38 -0.10
N LYS A 192 19.05 21.65 0.26
CA LYS A 192 19.55 22.80 -0.50
C LYS A 192 21.05 23.06 -0.26
N ASP A 193 21.53 22.78 0.96
CA ASP A 193 22.94 22.94 1.34
C ASP A 193 23.86 21.88 0.69
N ASP A 194 23.33 20.71 0.31
CA ASP A 194 24.10 19.62 -0.33
C ASP A 194 24.23 19.77 -1.87
N ASP A 195 23.50 20.71 -2.49
CA ASP A 195 23.39 20.91 -3.95
C ASP A 195 24.07 22.22 -4.42
N LEU A 196 25.12 22.66 -3.72
CA LEU A 196 25.86 23.88 -4.03
C LEU A 196 26.70 23.72 -5.30
N ASP A 197 26.09 23.96 -6.46
CA ASP A 197 26.70 24.84 -7.46
C ASP A 197 26.23 26.27 -7.12
N GLU A 198 27.18 27.12 -6.72
CA GLU A 198 26.95 28.55 -6.51
C GLU A 198 26.44 29.14 -7.84
N ASP A 199 25.15 29.46 -7.92
CA ASP A 199 24.63 30.70 -8.51
C ASP A 199 23.09 30.75 -8.41
N GLU A 200 22.59 31.97 -8.19
CA GLU A 200 21.19 32.42 -8.15
C GLU A 200 20.47 32.35 -6.78
N GLU A 201 20.59 33.47 -6.05
CA GLU A 201 19.66 33.91 -5.01
C GLU A 201 18.27 34.16 -5.61
N ASP A 202 17.43 33.13 -5.69
CA ASP A 202 15.99 33.33 -5.78
C ASP A 202 15.34 32.67 -4.55
N GLU A 203 15.00 33.50 -3.55
CA GLU A 203 14.06 33.14 -2.48
C GLU A 203 12.64 33.04 -3.07
N ASP A 204 12.42 32.11 -4.01
CA ASP A 204 11.09 31.77 -4.46
C ASP A 204 10.35 31.09 -3.31
N GLU A 205 9.33 31.80 -2.79
CA GLU A 205 8.35 31.29 -1.84
C GLU A 205 7.76 29.99 -2.42
N MET A 206 8.26 28.83 -1.95
CA MET A 206 7.88 27.54 -2.53
C MET A 206 6.37 27.35 -2.49
N ASP A 207 5.83 26.85 -3.60
CA ASP A 207 4.43 26.48 -3.69
C ASP A 207 4.06 25.47 -2.57
N LYS A 208 3.02 25.79 -1.80
CA LYS A 208 2.51 24.95 -0.69
C LYS A 208 2.19 23.51 -1.15
N ASP A 209 1.92 23.34 -2.44
CA ASP A 209 1.70 22.05 -3.06
C ASP A 209 2.98 21.20 -3.16
N GLU A 210 4.15 21.80 -3.33
CA GLU A 210 5.44 21.08 -3.34
C GLU A 210 5.85 20.63 -1.93
N GLU A 211 5.72 21.50 -0.93
CA GLU A 211 5.96 21.15 0.47
C GLU A 211 5.08 19.97 0.92
N SER A 212 3.82 19.97 0.51
CA SER A 212 2.86 18.91 0.82
C SER A 212 3.24 17.58 0.16
N LYS A 213 3.78 17.61 -1.07
CA LYS A 213 4.29 16.40 -1.76
C LYS A 213 5.52 15.84 -1.05
N ILE A 214 6.46 16.69 -0.67
CA ILE A 214 7.69 16.29 0.02
C ILE A 214 7.36 15.67 1.39
N ARG A 215 6.48 16.32 2.16
CA ARG A 215 6.02 15.80 3.46
C ARG A 215 5.40 14.41 3.32
N ASN A 216 4.47 14.24 2.38
CA ASN A 216 3.84 12.94 2.11
C ASN A 216 4.87 11.87 1.72
N ALA A 217 5.83 12.20 0.86
CA ALA A 217 6.87 11.26 0.45
C ALA A 217 7.79 10.83 1.62
N LEU A 218 8.14 11.77 2.50
CA LEU A 218 8.93 11.48 3.70
C LEU A 218 8.17 10.61 4.70
N THR A 219 6.90 10.92 4.96
CA THR A 219 6.02 10.13 5.82
C THR A 219 5.88 8.69 5.30
N GLN A 220 5.70 8.51 3.99
CA GLN A 220 5.65 7.17 3.37
C GLN A 220 6.96 6.41 3.55
N LYS A 221 8.12 7.06 3.35
CA LYS A 221 9.43 6.42 3.56
C LYS A 221 9.65 6.01 5.01
N LEU A 222 9.24 6.84 5.98
CA LEU A 222 9.35 6.55 7.41
C LEU A 222 8.47 5.35 7.80
N ALA A 223 7.22 5.34 7.31
CA ALA A 223 6.27 4.24 7.50
C ALA A 223 6.80 2.94 6.91
N GLU A 224 7.33 2.97 5.68
CA GLU A 224 7.97 1.81 5.04
C GLU A 224 9.12 1.26 5.88
N LYS A 225 10.00 2.14 6.36
CA LYS A 225 11.14 1.74 7.19
C LYS A 225 10.67 1.04 8.46
N TRP A 226 9.71 1.64 9.17
CA TRP A 226 9.17 1.06 10.39
C TRP A 226 8.53 -0.30 10.16
N ILE A 227 7.68 -0.45 9.13
CA ILE A 227 7.04 -1.74 8.82
C ILE A 227 8.09 -2.81 8.52
N ARG A 228 9.14 -2.47 7.75
CA ARG A 228 10.23 -3.41 7.44
C ARG A 228 10.98 -3.87 8.69
N GLU A 229 11.30 -2.95 9.60
CA GLU A 229 11.94 -3.26 10.87
C GLU A 229 11.03 -4.12 11.76
N TYR A 230 9.73 -3.81 11.79
CA TYR A 230 8.74 -4.57 12.53
C TYR A 230 8.61 -6.01 12.02
N ILE A 231 8.47 -6.20 10.70
CA ILE A 231 8.44 -7.53 10.05
C ILE A 231 9.71 -8.32 10.39
N LYS A 232 10.88 -7.66 10.37
CA LYS A 232 12.15 -8.31 10.72
C LYS A 232 12.15 -8.80 12.16
N SER A 233 11.69 -7.95 13.10
CA SER A 233 11.58 -8.29 14.51
C SER A 233 10.67 -9.50 14.78
N LEU A 234 9.53 -9.58 14.09
CA LEU A 234 8.59 -10.68 14.21
C LEU A 234 9.17 -12.00 13.69
N ARG A 235 9.87 -11.97 12.56
CA ARG A 235 10.56 -13.15 12.01
C ARG A 235 11.66 -13.66 12.92
N ASP A 236 12.45 -12.76 13.49
CA ASP A 236 13.53 -13.13 14.40
C ASP A 236 12.98 -13.72 15.72
N GLY A 237 11.81 -13.27 16.17
CA GLY A 237 11.05 -13.89 17.26
C GLY A 237 10.61 -15.32 16.94
N LEU A 238 9.91 -15.52 15.82
CA LEU A 238 9.44 -16.85 15.37
C LEU A 238 10.56 -17.89 15.24
N LYS A 239 11.75 -17.48 14.77
CA LYS A 239 12.91 -18.38 14.68
C LYS A 239 13.39 -18.87 16.05
N LYS A 240 13.35 -18.01 17.06
CA LYS A 240 13.75 -18.37 18.44
C LYS A 240 12.77 -19.37 19.04
N ASP A 241 11.47 -19.14 18.87
CA ASP A 241 10.43 -20.03 19.41
C ASP A 241 10.46 -21.42 18.78
N LYS A 242 10.66 -21.49 17.45
CA LYS A 242 10.82 -22.78 16.74
C LYS A 242 12.07 -23.54 17.19
N THR A 243 13.16 -22.82 17.50
CA THR A 243 14.39 -23.41 18.04
C THR A 243 14.15 -23.94 19.45
N ILE A 244 13.41 -23.25 20.31
CA ILE A 244 13.11 -23.73 21.67
C ILE A 244 12.27 -25.01 21.62
N ILE A 245 11.27 -25.09 20.75
CA ILE A 245 10.40 -26.27 20.60
C ILE A 245 11.19 -27.47 20.06
N SER A 246 12.20 -27.28 19.21
CA SER A 246 12.99 -28.40 18.66
C SER A 246 14.02 -29.00 19.62
N HIS A 247 14.25 -28.37 20.77
CA HIS A 247 15.21 -28.83 21.79
C HIS A 247 14.53 -29.42 23.04
N LEU A 248 13.20 -29.50 23.05
CA LEU A 248 12.37 -30.20 24.05
C LEU A 248 11.94 -31.57 23.50
#